data_AF-A0A2R6C764-F1
#
_entry.id   AF-A0A2R6C764-F1
#
_cell.length_a   1.000
_cell.length_b   1.000
_cell.length_c   1.000
_cell.angle_alpha   90.00
_cell.angle_beta   90.00
_cell.angle_gamma   90.00
#
_symmetry.space_group_name_H-M   'P 1'
#
loop_
_entity.id
_entity.type
_entity.pdbx_description
1 polymer ?
#
loop_
_entity_poly.entity_id
_entity_poly.type
_entity_poly.pdbx_seq_one_letter_code
_entity_poly.pdbx_strand_id
1 'polypeptide(L)'
;MLGGDVKQLCGLEVDLEQPDLELFVDIVKSGILVYTSKHKGPGGLPLGSSGSVIHLLSGGVDSAVAAWLLMKRGVTPFYLHFYAYPSVDHVVDSKVARVARVLSDYSGGSTLIAVPFTKYQLASIRLGERVEPVLFRYFMRRFAERVASAVGAEAVSFGDSIGQVASQTLENIAAVDQGSQLPVFRPLLTYNKQETIDLARKLGLYEHAVAQYKDCCAMVSRHPNTRVAKERVREAYDKLNLDGLIQELEDESYVILIQPNETTHHQMGFKEWLKTKTTPVKPH
;
A
#
# COMPACT_ATOMS: atom_id res chain seq x y z
N MET A 1 -47.88 -18.05 -11.45
CA MET A 1 -46.91 -16.93 -11.63
C MET A 1 -46.17 -16.86 -10.32
N LEU A 2 -44.84 -16.91 -10.32
CA LEU A 2 -44.05 -17.15 -9.09
C LEU A 2 -44.51 -16.35 -7.87
N GLY A 3 -44.70 -15.03 -8.00
CA GLY A 3 -45.18 -14.19 -6.89
C GLY A 3 -46.57 -14.58 -6.38
N GLY A 4 -47.48 -14.99 -7.27
CA GLY A 4 -48.80 -15.53 -6.90
C GLY A 4 -48.72 -16.88 -6.21
N ASP A 5 -47.82 -17.75 -6.67
CA ASP A 5 -47.62 -19.09 -6.09
C ASP A 5 -47.03 -18.98 -4.67
N VAL A 6 -46.06 -18.08 -4.47
CA VAL A 6 -45.49 -17.76 -3.14
C VAL A 6 -46.53 -17.13 -2.22
N LYS A 7 -47.32 -16.17 -2.72
CA LYS A 7 -48.44 -15.57 -1.96
C LYS A 7 -49.42 -16.63 -1.47
N GLN A 8 -49.83 -17.55 -2.34
CA GLN A 8 -50.80 -18.58 -2.01
C GLN A 8 -50.25 -19.60 -1.00
N LEU A 9 -49.01 -20.04 -1.17
CA LEU A 9 -48.39 -21.06 -0.33
C LEU A 9 -47.96 -20.53 1.05
N CYS A 10 -47.48 -19.28 1.10
CA CYS A 10 -46.90 -18.70 2.32
C CYS A 10 -47.84 -17.72 3.04
N GLY A 11 -48.98 -17.35 2.44
CA GLY A 11 -49.90 -16.38 3.02
C GLY A 11 -49.33 -14.96 3.11
N LEU A 12 -48.39 -14.61 2.21
CA LEU A 12 -47.71 -13.32 2.18
C LEU A 12 -48.38 -12.36 1.20
N GLU A 13 -48.20 -11.05 1.42
CA GLU A 13 -48.63 -10.01 0.50
C GLU A 13 -47.51 -9.64 -0.48
N VAL A 14 -47.89 -9.05 -1.62
CA VAL A 14 -46.93 -8.60 -2.64
C VAL A 14 -46.88 -7.09 -2.61
N ASP A 15 -45.71 -6.55 -2.27
CA ASP A 15 -45.39 -5.13 -2.34
C ASP A 15 -44.28 -4.94 -3.40
N LEU A 16 -44.52 -4.07 -4.39
CA LEU A 16 -43.57 -3.78 -5.47
C LEU A 16 -42.74 -2.51 -5.22
N GLU A 17 -43.08 -1.73 -4.19
CA GLU A 17 -42.41 -0.48 -3.83
C GLU A 17 -41.47 -0.67 -2.63
N GLN A 18 -41.93 -1.37 -1.59
CA GLN A 18 -41.19 -1.59 -0.34
C GLN A 18 -41.31 -3.03 0.17
N PRO A 19 -40.81 -4.04 -0.57
CA PRO A 19 -40.85 -5.42 -0.14
C PRO A 19 -39.98 -5.68 1.10
N ASP A 20 -40.51 -6.41 2.08
CA ASP A 20 -39.72 -6.93 3.22
C ASP A 20 -38.71 -8.00 2.78
N LEU A 21 -39.03 -8.73 1.70
CA LEU A 21 -38.21 -9.79 1.12
C LEU A 21 -38.30 -9.74 -0.40
N GLU A 22 -37.19 -9.49 -1.06
CA GLU A 22 -37.09 -9.59 -2.51
C GLU A 22 -36.67 -11.01 -2.92
N LEU A 23 -37.38 -11.60 -3.89
CA LEU A 23 -37.02 -12.86 -4.52
C LEU A 23 -36.45 -12.58 -5.91
N PHE A 24 -35.17 -12.87 -6.09
CA PHE A 24 -34.50 -12.78 -7.38
C PHE A 24 -34.46 -14.15 -8.04
N VAL A 25 -34.73 -14.17 -9.35
CA VAL A 25 -34.68 -15.39 -10.17
C VAL A 25 -33.87 -15.11 -11.43
N ASP A 26 -32.69 -15.74 -11.50
CA ASP A 26 -31.83 -15.69 -12.67
C ASP A 26 -31.96 -17.00 -13.45
N ILE A 27 -32.45 -16.92 -14.69
CA ILE A 27 -32.59 -18.06 -15.59
C ILE A 27 -31.35 -18.12 -16.49
N VAL A 28 -30.51 -19.13 -16.30
CA VAL A 28 -29.28 -19.36 -17.06
C VAL A 28 -29.34 -20.69 -17.81
N LYS A 29 -28.46 -20.90 -18.80
CA LYS A 29 -28.45 -22.14 -19.60
C LYS A 29 -28.35 -23.42 -18.76
N SER A 30 -27.64 -23.36 -17.63
CA SER A 30 -27.40 -24.50 -16.74
C SER A 30 -28.48 -24.71 -15.68
N GLY A 31 -29.49 -23.84 -15.58
CA GLY A 31 -30.55 -23.96 -14.58
C GLY A 31 -31.14 -22.64 -14.11
N ILE A 32 -31.81 -22.67 -12.97
CA ILE A 32 -32.47 -21.53 -12.34
C ILE A 32 -31.81 -21.26 -11.00
N LEU A 33 -31.34 -20.03 -10.78
CA LEU A 33 -30.82 -19.57 -9.50
C LEU A 33 -31.88 -18.70 -8.81
N VAL A 34 -32.30 -19.10 -7.61
CA VAL A 34 -33.25 -18.35 -6.78
C VAL A 34 -32.54 -17.91 -5.51
N TYR A 35 -32.66 -16.63 -5.16
CA TYR A 35 -31.97 -16.04 -4.01
C TYR A 35 -32.71 -14.81 -3.47
N THR A 36 -32.41 -14.46 -2.21
CA THR A 36 -33.11 -13.40 -1.47
C THR A 36 -32.23 -12.23 -1.07
N SER A 37 -30.90 -12.38 -1.17
CA SER A 37 -29.95 -11.34 -0.77
C SER A 37 -28.90 -11.08 -1.84
N LYS A 38 -28.58 -9.80 -2.04
CA LYS A 38 -27.46 -9.32 -2.87
C LYS A 38 -26.48 -8.57 -1.98
N HIS A 39 -25.34 -9.18 -1.69
CA HIS A 39 -24.27 -8.51 -0.96
C HIS A 39 -23.37 -7.78 -1.95
N LYS A 40 -23.35 -6.45 -1.86
CA LYS A 40 -22.50 -5.64 -2.73
C LYS A 40 -21.05 -5.77 -2.29
N GLY A 41 -20.23 -6.36 -3.17
CA GLY A 41 -18.78 -6.39 -3.00
C GLY A 41 -18.14 -5.00 -3.15
N PRO A 42 -16.81 -4.91 -3.01
CA PRO A 42 -16.08 -3.64 -3.11
C PRO A 42 -16.14 -2.98 -4.49
N GLY A 43 -16.57 -3.74 -5.52
CA GLY A 43 -16.50 -3.34 -6.93
C GLY A 43 -15.05 -3.21 -7.39
N GLY A 44 -14.81 -2.43 -8.44
CA GLY A 44 -13.46 -2.21 -8.98
C GLY A 44 -13.08 -3.18 -10.09
N LEU A 45 -11.77 -3.43 -10.24
CA LEU A 45 -11.21 -4.33 -11.25
C LEU A 45 -10.51 -5.53 -10.58
N PRO A 46 -10.44 -6.69 -11.26
CA PRO A 46 -9.68 -7.84 -10.76
C PRO A 46 -8.23 -7.47 -10.47
N LEU A 47 -7.70 -7.89 -9.33
CA LEU A 47 -6.31 -7.64 -8.97
C LEU A 47 -5.35 -8.24 -10.02
N GLY A 48 -4.31 -7.50 -10.39
CA GLY A 48 -3.35 -7.87 -11.43
C GLY A 48 -3.76 -7.51 -12.86
N SER A 49 -5.00 -7.07 -13.09
CA SER A 49 -5.45 -6.65 -14.43
C SER A 49 -4.85 -5.32 -14.91
N SER A 50 -4.26 -4.53 -14.00
CA SER A 50 -3.71 -3.20 -14.29
C SER A 50 -2.23 -3.07 -13.91
N GLY A 51 -1.46 -4.15 -14.02
CA GLY A 51 -0.02 -4.14 -13.75
C GLY A 51 0.31 -4.10 -12.26
N SER A 52 1.54 -3.67 -11.94
CA SER A 52 2.06 -3.65 -10.56
C SER A 52 2.80 -2.37 -10.20
N VAL A 53 2.88 -2.08 -8.90
CA VAL A 53 3.42 -0.83 -8.34
C VAL A 53 4.27 -1.11 -7.11
N ILE A 54 5.36 -0.37 -6.91
CA ILE A 54 6.02 -0.31 -5.60
C ILE A 54 5.28 0.71 -4.74
N HIS A 55 4.54 0.24 -3.73
CA HIS A 55 3.81 1.10 -2.82
C HIS A 55 4.60 1.30 -1.52
N LEU A 56 4.95 2.55 -1.20
CA LEU A 56 5.63 2.93 0.03
C LEU A 56 4.63 2.82 1.19
N LEU A 57 4.66 1.67 1.86
CA LEU A 57 3.74 1.35 2.95
C LEU A 57 4.33 1.82 4.28
N SER A 58 3.56 2.64 4.98
CA SER A 58 3.84 3.01 6.37
C SER A 58 2.88 2.29 7.31
N GLY A 59 3.14 2.33 8.61
CA GLY A 59 2.16 1.89 9.59
C GLY A 59 0.96 2.84 9.73
N GLY A 60 0.85 3.88 8.89
CA GLY A 60 -0.18 4.92 8.97
C GLY A 60 -1.46 4.58 8.20
N VAL A 61 -2.52 5.32 8.50
CA VAL A 61 -3.85 5.17 7.86
C VAL A 61 -3.77 5.49 6.37
N ASP A 62 -3.06 6.55 5.99
CA ASP A 62 -3.07 7.06 4.62
C ASP A 62 -2.43 6.09 3.62
N SER A 63 -1.26 5.52 3.94
CA SER A 63 -0.62 4.52 3.07
C SER A 63 -1.45 3.24 2.97
N ALA A 64 -2.05 2.78 4.07
CA ALA A 64 -2.94 1.62 4.07
C ALA A 64 -4.14 1.81 3.13
N VAL A 65 -4.80 2.96 3.19
CA VAL A 65 -5.95 3.27 2.33
C VAL A 65 -5.50 3.46 0.88
N ALA A 66 -4.37 4.12 0.65
CA ALA A 66 -3.82 4.31 -0.70
C ALA A 66 -3.51 2.97 -1.38
N ALA A 67 -2.92 2.01 -0.64
CA ALA A 67 -2.73 0.65 -1.12
C ALA A 67 -4.05 0.00 -1.56
N TRP A 68 -5.09 0.09 -0.75
CA TRP A 68 -6.40 -0.46 -1.10
C TRP A 68 -7.03 0.20 -2.32
N LEU A 69 -6.91 1.52 -2.47
CA LEU A 69 -7.41 2.25 -3.63
C LEU A 69 -6.73 1.79 -4.93
N LEU A 70 -5.43 1.45 -4.89
CA LEU A 70 -4.70 0.87 -6.02
C LEU A 70 -5.22 -0.53 -6.35
N MET A 71 -5.36 -1.39 -5.33
CA MET A 71 -5.90 -2.75 -5.52
C MET A 71 -7.30 -2.73 -6.12
N LYS A 72 -8.16 -1.80 -5.69
CA LYS A 72 -9.51 -1.60 -6.26
C LYS A 72 -9.47 -1.27 -7.76
N ARG A 73 -8.36 -0.72 -8.27
CA ARG A 73 -8.13 -0.44 -9.69
C ARG A 73 -7.38 -1.56 -10.40
N GLY A 74 -7.27 -2.74 -9.80
CA GLY A 74 -6.62 -3.91 -10.39
C GLY A 74 -5.10 -3.86 -10.37
N VAL A 75 -4.50 -2.91 -9.64
CA VAL A 75 -3.04 -2.76 -9.55
C VAL A 75 -2.52 -3.61 -8.40
N THR A 76 -1.50 -4.44 -8.64
CA THR A 76 -0.87 -5.28 -7.61
C THR A 76 0.26 -4.52 -6.90
N PRO A 77 0.15 -4.23 -5.59
CA PRO A 77 1.22 -3.57 -4.85
C PRO A 77 2.29 -4.57 -4.38
N PHE A 78 3.56 -4.22 -4.62
CA PHE A 78 4.68 -4.66 -3.79
C PHE A 78 4.90 -3.60 -2.72
N TYR A 79 4.71 -3.96 -1.45
CA TYR A 79 4.87 -3.02 -0.35
C TYR A 79 6.35 -2.82 -0.05
N LEU A 80 6.79 -1.58 0.06
CA LEU A 80 8.15 -1.22 0.43
C LEU A 80 8.11 -0.44 1.75
N HIS A 81 8.84 -0.93 2.75
CA HIS A 81 8.87 -0.34 4.08
C HIS A 81 10.30 -0.21 4.61
N PHE A 82 10.65 0.99 5.07
CA PHE A 82 11.90 1.24 5.78
C PHE A 82 11.68 1.09 7.28
N TYR A 83 12.45 0.21 7.92
CA TYR A 83 12.30 -0.09 9.35
C TYR A 83 13.54 0.31 10.16
N ALA A 84 13.32 0.71 11.41
CA ALA A 84 14.37 1.09 12.36
C ALA A 84 14.41 0.12 13.55
N TYR A 85 14.56 -1.16 13.26
CA TYR A 85 14.69 -2.23 14.24
C TYR A 85 16.06 -2.90 14.15
N PRO A 86 16.53 -3.54 15.23
CA PRO A 86 17.77 -4.31 15.21
C PRO A 86 17.77 -5.49 14.23
N SER A 87 16.60 -6.08 13.97
CA SER A 87 16.39 -7.22 13.06
C SER A 87 15.08 -7.08 12.30
N VAL A 88 15.01 -7.72 11.13
CA VAL A 88 13.79 -7.89 10.33
C VAL A 88 12.71 -8.67 11.08
N ASP A 89 13.08 -9.54 12.03
CA ASP A 89 12.11 -10.33 12.80
C ASP A 89 11.11 -9.45 13.56
N HIS A 90 11.54 -8.27 13.99
CA HIS A 90 10.66 -7.29 14.65
C HIS A 90 9.66 -6.63 13.69
N VAL A 91 9.90 -6.66 12.38
CA VAL A 91 8.99 -6.13 11.37
C VAL A 91 7.73 -6.98 11.28
N VAL A 92 7.83 -8.29 11.51
CA VAL A 92 6.70 -9.22 11.46
C VAL A 92 5.62 -8.89 12.50
N ASP A 93 6.04 -8.51 13.71
CA ASP A 93 5.13 -8.09 14.79
C ASP A 93 4.81 -6.59 14.77
N SER A 94 5.36 -5.87 13.79
CA SER A 94 5.18 -4.44 13.68
C SER A 94 3.79 -4.07 13.16
N LYS A 95 3.50 -2.78 13.28
CA LYS A 95 2.26 -2.20 12.77
C LYS A 95 2.12 -2.34 11.25
N VAL A 96 3.21 -2.24 10.50
CA VAL A 96 3.16 -2.32 9.03
C VAL A 96 2.78 -3.72 8.56
N ALA A 97 3.28 -4.77 9.23
CA ALA A 97 2.94 -6.14 8.90
C ALA A 97 1.47 -6.45 9.21
N ARG A 98 0.92 -5.90 10.30
CA ARG A 98 -0.52 -5.99 10.59
C ARG A 98 -1.38 -5.33 9.50
N VAL A 99 -1.00 -4.13 9.06
CA VAL A 99 -1.68 -3.45 7.94
C VAL A 99 -1.59 -4.28 6.66
N ALA A 100 -0.40 -4.78 6.32
CA ALA A 100 -0.19 -5.63 5.15
C ALA A 100 -0.99 -6.94 5.23
N ARG A 101 -1.23 -7.49 6.44
CA ARG A 101 -2.10 -8.65 6.66
C ARG A 101 -3.57 -8.34 6.37
N VAL A 102 -4.11 -7.22 6.86
CA VAL A 102 -5.48 -6.81 6.50
C VAL A 102 -5.62 -6.57 5.00
N LEU A 103 -4.61 -5.97 4.36
CA LEU A 103 -4.60 -5.79 2.90
C LEU A 103 -4.50 -7.14 2.16
N SER A 104 -3.90 -8.17 2.77
CA SER A 104 -3.80 -9.51 2.19
C SER A 104 -5.17 -10.16 2.04
N ASP A 105 -6.13 -9.87 2.91
CA ASP A 105 -7.51 -10.38 2.82
C ASP A 105 -8.22 -9.93 1.52
N TYR A 106 -7.80 -8.80 0.95
CA TYR A 106 -8.31 -8.29 -0.33
C TYR A 106 -7.52 -8.76 -1.55
N SER A 107 -6.28 -9.21 -1.35
CA SER A 107 -5.34 -9.53 -2.43
C SER A 107 -4.99 -11.01 -2.55
N GLY A 108 -5.37 -11.83 -1.57
CA GLY A 108 -4.97 -13.23 -1.48
C GLY A 108 -3.51 -13.41 -1.07
N GLY A 109 -2.83 -12.35 -0.64
CA GLY A 109 -1.44 -12.36 -0.22
C GLY A 109 -0.75 -11.01 -0.42
N SER A 110 0.17 -10.67 0.47
CA SER A 110 0.93 -9.41 0.47
C SER A 110 2.43 -9.71 0.40
N THR A 111 3.16 -8.99 -0.46
CA THR A 111 4.63 -9.02 -0.50
C THR A 111 5.16 -7.74 0.14
N LEU A 112 5.84 -7.86 1.28
CA LEU A 112 6.44 -6.74 2.01
C LEU A 112 7.97 -6.80 1.89
N ILE A 113 8.54 -5.81 1.22
CA ILE A 113 9.99 -5.58 1.09
C ILE A 113 10.41 -4.68 2.25
N ALA A 114 11.14 -5.26 3.20
CA ALA A 114 11.62 -4.59 4.41
C ALA A 114 13.08 -4.14 4.21
N VAL A 115 13.32 -2.84 4.34
CA VAL A 115 14.62 -2.20 4.12
C VAL A 115 15.16 -1.60 5.43
N PRO A 116 16.39 -1.92 5.85
CA PRO A 116 16.95 -1.34 7.06
C PRO A 116 17.22 0.17 6.90
N PHE A 117 16.72 0.99 7.83
CA PHE A 117 16.84 2.45 7.81
C PHE A 117 18.19 2.97 8.33
N THR A 118 18.89 2.17 9.16
CA THR A 118 20.04 2.62 9.97
C THR A 118 21.16 3.28 9.15
N LYS A 119 21.52 2.72 8.00
CA LYS A 119 22.60 3.30 7.19
C LYS A 119 22.25 4.66 6.60
N TYR A 120 21.00 4.82 6.14
CA TYR A 120 20.51 6.12 5.70
C TYR A 120 20.54 7.13 6.86
N GLN A 121 20.07 6.73 8.05
CA GLN A 121 20.09 7.58 9.23
C GLN A 121 21.49 8.05 9.60
N LEU A 122 22.49 7.15 9.57
CA LEU A 122 23.88 7.48 9.85
C LEU A 122 24.47 8.43 8.80
N ALA A 123 24.13 8.26 7.53
CA ALA A 123 24.54 9.16 6.46
C ALA A 123 23.89 10.55 6.60
N SER A 124 22.61 10.61 6.99
CA SER A 124 21.84 11.84 7.07
C SER A 124 21.96 12.58 8.42
N ILE A 125 22.60 12.00 9.45
CA ILE A 125 22.65 12.55 10.82
C ILE A 125 23.24 13.97 10.91
N ARG A 126 24.17 14.31 10.00
CA ARG A 126 24.80 15.64 9.95
C ARG A 126 24.03 16.63 9.08
N LEU A 127 22.95 16.19 8.43
CA LEU A 127 22.08 17.04 7.65
C LEU A 127 21.12 17.76 8.59
N GLY A 128 20.96 19.08 8.43
CA GLY A 128 20.01 19.83 9.25
C GLY A 128 18.57 19.33 9.07
N GLU A 129 17.80 19.33 10.17
CA GLU A 129 16.43 18.77 10.30
C GLU A 129 15.39 19.31 9.30
N ARG A 130 15.71 20.38 8.57
CA ARG A 130 14.80 21.07 7.66
C ARG A 130 14.69 20.44 6.27
N VAL A 131 15.77 19.84 5.77
CA VAL A 131 15.82 19.22 4.43
C VAL A 131 15.58 17.70 4.52
N GLU A 132 16.01 17.12 5.63
CA GLU A 132 16.08 15.68 5.86
C GLU A 132 14.76 14.94 5.56
N PRO A 133 13.57 15.43 5.97
CA PRO A 133 12.30 14.76 5.65
C PRO A 133 11.98 14.67 4.15
N VAL A 134 12.33 15.71 3.38
CA VAL A 134 12.10 15.73 1.93
C VAL A 134 13.18 14.90 1.23
N LEU A 135 14.42 14.95 1.71
CA LEU A 135 15.51 14.10 1.22
C LEU A 135 15.23 12.61 1.44
N PHE A 136 14.71 12.24 2.62
CA PHE A 136 14.38 10.84 2.90
C PHE A 136 13.31 10.34 1.94
N ARG A 137 12.28 11.14 1.67
CA ARG A 137 11.23 10.80 0.70
C ARG A 137 11.77 10.70 -0.73
N TYR A 138 12.67 11.59 -1.11
CA TYR A 138 13.39 11.52 -2.38
C TYR A 138 14.21 10.22 -2.49
N PHE A 139 14.95 9.87 -1.44
CA PHE A 139 15.71 8.64 -1.33
C PHE A 139 14.83 7.39 -1.41
N MET A 140 13.71 7.35 -0.68
CA MET A 140 12.73 6.27 -0.73
C MET A 140 12.18 6.07 -2.14
N ARG A 141 11.88 7.16 -2.87
CA ARG A 141 11.46 7.09 -4.28
C ARG A 141 12.55 6.48 -5.16
N ARG A 142 13.80 6.94 -5.04
CA ARG A 142 14.93 6.41 -5.81
C ARG A 142 15.16 4.92 -5.54
N PHE A 143 15.10 4.50 -4.28
CA PHE A 143 15.17 3.08 -3.91
C PHE A 143 13.98 2.30 -4.48
N ALA A 144 12.76 2.84 -4.40
CA ALA A 144 11.57 2.23 -4.97
C ALA A 144 11.67 2.03 -6.48
N GLU A 145 12.24 2.98 -7.24
CA GLU A 145 12.48 2.83 -8.68
C GLU A 145 13.47 1.69 -8.97
N ARG A 146 14.53 1.58 -8.16
CA ARG A 146 15.49 0.48 -8.29
C ARG A 146 14.82 -0.88 -8.06
N VAL A 147 14.02 -0.98 -7.00
CA VAL A 147 13.24 -2.20 -6.69
C VAL A 147 12.20 -2.47 -7.78
N ALA A 148 11.53 -1.43 -8.31
CA ALA A 148 10.52 -1.55 -9.36
C ALA A 148 11.12 -2.21 -10.61
N SER A 149 12.32 -1.76 -11.02
CA SER A 149 13.04 -2.38 -12.14
C SER A 149 13.38 -3.85 -11.89
N ALA A 150 13.63 -4.26 -10.65
CA ALA A 150 13.98 -5.63 -10.30
C ALA A 150 12.75 -6.57 -10.29
N VAL A 151 11.58 -6.05 -9.89
CA VAL A 151 10.34 -6.85 -9.77
C VAL A 151 9.39 -6.70 -10.95
N GLY A 152 9.69 -5.82 -11.91
CA GLY A 152 8.83 -5.53 -13.05
C GLY A 152 7.63 -4.64 -12.73
N ALA A 153 7.74 -3.75 -11.74
CA ALA A 153 6.70 -2.79 -11.42
C ALA A 153 6.79 -1.55 -12.32
N GLU A 154 5.62 -1.01 -12.70
CA GLU A 154 5.49 0.04 -13.71
C GLU A 154 5.34 1.43 -13.10
N ALA A 155 5.18 1.52 -11.77
CA ALA A 155 4.99 2.76 -11.05
C ALA A 155 5.52 2.68 -9.61
N VAL A 156 5.68 3.84 -8.99
CA VAL A 156 5.90 4.00 -7.54
C VAL A 156 4.66 4.69 -6.95
N SER A 157 4.30 4.41 -5.70
CA SER A 157 3.17 5.08 -5.05
C SER A 157 3.44 5.46 -3.60
N PHE A 158 2.94 6.64 -3.23
CA PHE A 158 2.87 7.13 -1.86
C PHE A 158 1.42 7.30 -1.41
N GLY A 159 1.18 7.16 -0.10
CA GLY A 159 -0.08 7.53 0.55
C GLY A 159 -0.21 9.02 0.86
N ASP A 160 0.21 9.91 -0.06
CA ASP A 160 0.17 11.35 0.19
C ASP A 160 -1.21 11.97 -0.03
N SER A 161 -1.56 12.95 0.82
CA SER A 161 -2.65 13.92 0.60
C SER A 161 -2.08 15.33 0.61
N ILE A 162 -2.53 16.20 -0.30
CA ILE A 162 -1.98 17.57 -0.40
C ILE A 162 -2.33 18.37 0.84
N GLY A 163 -1.32 19.02 1.44
CA GLY A 163 -1.52 19.99 2.52
C GLY A 163 -1.82 19.38 3.90
N GLN A 164 -1.80 18.05 4.04
CA GLN A 164 -2.03 17.39 5.33
C GLN A 164 -0.83 17.51 6.28
N VAL A 165 0.40 17.39 5.76
CA VAL A 165 1.64 17.59 6.53
C VAL A 165 2.63 18.47 5.75
N ALA A 166 3.61 19.05 6.46
CA ALA A 166 4.59 19.97 5.86
C ALA A 166 5.37 19.37 4.69
N SER A 167 5.65 18.07 4.68
CA SER A 167 6.35 17.37 3.59
C SER A 167 5.48 17.10 2.35
N GLN A 168 4.19 17.42 2.39
CA GLN A 168 3.20 17.17 1.32
C GLN A 168 2.61 18.47 0.74
N THR A 169 3.39 19.55 0.75
CA THR A 169 3.13 20.73 -0.09
C THR A 169 3.43 20.41 -1.55
N LEU A 170 2.84 21.15 -2.50
CA LEU A 170 3.10 20.96 -3.92
C LEU A 170 4.59 21.09 -4.25
N GLU A 171 5.28 22.04 -3.62
CA GLU A 171 6.71 22.26 -3.79
C GLU A 171 7.53 21.05 -3.30
N ASN A 172 7.20 20.50 -2.13
CA ASN A 172 7.89 19.34 -1.58
C ASN A 172 7.58 18.05 -2.37
N ILE A 173 6.33 17.86 -2.83
CA ILE A 173 5.96 16.78 -3.75
C ILE A 173 6.78 16.86 -5.03
N ALA A 174 6.86 18.05 -5.63
CA ALA A 174 7.62 18.26 -6.85
C ALA A 174 9.13 18.10 -6.66
N ALA A 175 9.66 18.33 -5.46
CA ALA A 175 11.05 18.04 -5.11
C ALA A 175 11.30 16.53 -4.94
N VAL A 176 10.38 15.81 -4.30
CA VAL A 176 10.45 14.35 -4.21
C VAL A 176 10.40 13.71 -5.59
N ASP A 177 9.52 14.15 -6.48
CA ASP A 177 9.31 13.56 -7.82
C ASP A 177 10.37 13.92 -8.85
N GLN A 178 11.27 14.85 -8.54
CA GLN A 178 12.27 15.31 -9.49
C GLN A 178 13.15 14.15 -9.98
N GLY A 179 13.27 14.03 -11.31
CA GLY A 179 14.09 12.99 -11.95
C GLY A 179 13.49 11.58 -11.89
N SER A 180 12.21 11.46 -11.55
CA SER A 180 11.50 10.18 -11.61
C SER A 180 11.42 9.63 -13.04
N GLN A 181 11.78 8.36 -13.19
CA GLN A 181 11.69 7.60 -14.44
C GLN A 181 10.37 6.83 -14.54
N LEU A 182 9.72 6.59 -13.39
CA LEU A 182 8.42 5.95 -13.31
C LEU A 182 7.33 6.96 -12.87
N PRO A 183 6.06 6.74 -13.28
CA PRO A 183 4.93 7.45 -12.70
C PRO A 183 4.88 7.31 -11.17
N VAL A 184 4.59 8.41 -10.48
CA VAL A 184 4.42 8.43 -9.01
C VAL A 184 2.95 8.64 -8.65
N PHE A 185 2.27 7.56 -8.24
CA PHE A 185 0.85 7.59 -7.89
C PHE A 185 0.62 8.06 -6.45
N ARG A 186 -0.39 8.92 -6.29
CA ARG A 186 -0.87 9.41 -4.98
C ARG A 186 -2.39 9.25 -4.91
N PRO A 187 -2.89 8.05 -4.58
CA PRO A 187 -4.33 7.78 -4.59
C PRO A 187 -5.17 8.70 -3.69
N LEU A 188 -4.54 9.27 -2.64
CA LEU A 188 -5.17 10.15 -1.67
C LEU A 188 -4.94 11.64 -1.92
N LEU A 189 -4.38 12.02 -3.07
CA LEU A 189 -3.96 13.40 -3.36
C LEU A 189 -5.05 14.45 -3.08
N THR A 190 -6.31 14.10 -3.36
CA THR A 190 -7.49 14.96 -3.23
C THR A 190 -8.37 14.61 -2.03
N TYR A 191 -8.00 13.62 -1.23
CA TYR A 191 -8.77 13.19 -0.06
C TYR A 191 -8.46 14.09 1.12
N ASN A 192 -9.49 14.47 1.87
CA ASN A 192 -9.30 15.04 3.20
C ASN A 192 -9.07 13.93 4.24
N LYS A 193 -8.64 14.32 5.43
CA LYS A 193 -8.32 13.39 6.52
C LYS A 193 -9.54 12.56 6.95
N GLN A 194 -10.72 13.15 6.99
CA GLN A 194 -11.93 12.48 7.45
C GLN A 194 -12.39 11.42 6.45
N GLU A 195 -12.39 11.72 5.16
CA GLU A 195 -12.68 10.77 4.08
C GLU A 195 -11.76 9.55 4.13
N THR A 196 -10.47 9.79 4.38
CA THR A 196 -9.46 8.73 4.51
C THR A 196 -9.73 7.85 5.74
N ILE A 197 -10.04 8.47 6.89
CA ILE A 197 -10.37 7.76 8.13
C ILE A 197 -11.65 6.92 7.97
N ASP A 198 -12.69 7.46 7.36
CA ASP A 198 -13.97 6.77 7.18
C ASP A 198 -13.82 5.57 6.25
N LEU A 199 -13.03 5.72 5.19
CA LEU A 199 -12.67 4.61 4.33
C LEU A 199 -11.84 3.56 5.08
N ALA A 200 -10.85 3.97 5.88
CA ALA A 200 -10.05 3.05 6.69
C ALA A 200 -10.88 2.24 7.68
N ARG A 201 -11.88 2.86 8.33
CA ARG A 201 -12.81 2.15 9.23
C ARG A 201 -13.67 1.16 8.49
N LYS A 202 -14.23 1.57 7.34
CA LYS A 202 -15.03 0.68 6.48
C LYS A 202 -14.24 -0.55 6.02
N LEU A 203 -12.92 -0.40 5.84
CA LEU A 203 -12.03 -1.48 5.40
C LEU A 203 -11.43 -2.30 6.54
N GLY A 204 -11.70 -1.96 7.81
CA GLY A 204 -11.06 -2.58 8.97
C GLY A 204 -9.59 -2.21 9.17
N LEU A 205 -9.05 -1.26 8.39
CA LEU A 205 -7.65 -0.84 8.45
C LEU A 205 -7.35 0.07 9.64
N TYR A 206 -8.33 0.86 10.08
CA TYR A 206 -8.11 1.96 11.04
C TYR A 206 -7.50 1.49 12.37
N GLU A 207 -8.02 0.41 12.95
CA GLU A 207 -7.57 -0.08 14.27
C GLU A 207 -6.11 -0.53 14.24
N HIS A 208 -5.71 -1.21 13.17
CA HIS A 208 -4.33 -1.63 12.96
C HIS A 208 -3.42 -0.45 12.62
N ALA A 209 -3.94 0.55 11.90
CA ALA A 209 -3.21 1.71 11.42
C ALA A 209 -3.14 2.89 12.41
N VAL A 210 -3.79 2.83 13.58
CA VAL A 210 -3.77 3.91 14.59
C VAL A 210 -2.95 3.56 15.84
N ALA A 211 -2.64 2.27 16.08
CA ALA A 211 -1.78 1.85 17.19
C ALA A 211 -0.49 2.69 17.30
N GLN A 212 -0.09 3.05 18.53
CA GLN A 212 1.10 3.88 18.78
C GLN A 212 2.34 3.19 18.20
N TYR A 213 3.06 3.91 17.34
CA TYR A 213 4.26 3.43 16.67
C TYR A 213 5.16 4.62 16.34
N LYS A 214 6.45 4.54 16.66
CA LYS A 214 7.44 5.52 16.23
C LYS A 214 7.90 5.13 14.82
N ASP A 215 7.26 5.74 13.81
CA ASP A 215 7.65 5.54 12.41
C ASP A 215 9.02 6.18 12.12
N CYS A 216 9.77 5.66 11.14
CA CYS A 216 11.06 6.23 10.72
C CYS A 216 10.89 7.71 10.35
N CYS A 217 9.81 8.04 9.64
CA CYS A 217 9.42 9.42 9.31
C CYS A 217 9.18 10.31 10.54
N ALA A 218 8.76 9.74 11.68
CA ALA A 218 8.58 10.48 12.92
C ALA A 218 9.90 10.69 13.69
N MET A 219 10.94 9.92 13.38
CA MET A 219 12.29 10.09 13.93
C MET A 219 13.15 11.10 13.16
N VAL A 220 12.67 11.50 11.98
CA VAL A 220 13.41 12.21 10.94
C VAL A 220 13.42 13.75 11.17
N SER A 221 12.39 14.34 11.81
CA SER A 221 12.44 15.76 12.23
C SER A 221 11.28 16.16 13.14
N ARG A 222 11.50 17.11 14.07
CA ARG A 222 10.44 17.77 14.86
C ARG A 222 9.85 19.02 14.18
N HIS A 223 10.60 19.65 13.26
CA HIS A 223 10.22 20.91 12.60
C HIS A 223 10.58 20.91 11.10
N PRO A 224 9.90 20.11 10.27
CA PRO A 224 10.12 20.06 8.82
C PRO A 224 9.83 21.42 8.15
N ASN A 225 10.62 21.79 7.13
CA ASN A 225 10.29 22.93 6.27
C ASN A 225 9.11 22.58 5.36
N THR A 226 8.16 23.51 5.23
CA THR A 226 7.04 23.42 4.29
C THR A 226 7.43 23.69 2.84
N ARG A 227 8.64 24.22 2.62
CA ARG A 227 9.22 24.48 1.30
C ARG A 227 10.71 24.14 1.29
N VAL A 228 11.08 23.16 0.48
CA VAL A 228 12.49 22.81 0.23
C VAL A 228 12.74 22.93 -1.28
N ALA A 229 13.76 23.69 -1.65
CA ALA A 229 14.16 23.83 -3.04
C ALA A 229 14.64 22.48 -3.59
N LYS A 230 14.22 22.17 -4.81
CA LYS A 230 14.54 20.96 -5.57
C LYS A 230 16.05 20.71 -5.65
N GLU A 231 16.78 21.76 -5.94
CA GLU A 231 18.23 21.79 -6.09
C GLU A 231 18.91 21.38 -4.78
N ARG A 232 18.40 21.88 -3.64
CA ARG A 232 18.96 21.57 -2.31
C ARG A 232 18.77 20.11 -1.92
N VAL A 233 17.66 19.48 -2.34
CA VAL A 233 17.46 18.04 -2.14
C VAL A 233 18.46 17.25 -2.97
N ARG A 234 18.64 17.61 -4.24
CA ARG A 234 19.60 16.96 -5.13
C ARG A 234 21.05 17.11 -4.66
N GLU A 235 21.47 18.32 -4.29
CA GLU A 235 22.79 18.59 -3.73
C GLU A 235 23.07 17.77 -2.47
N ALA A 236 22.07 17.65 -1.57
CA ALA A 236 22.19 16.83 -0.38
C ALA A 236 22.29 15.33 -0.72
N TYR A 237 21.51 14.86 -1.69
CA TYR A 237 21.54 13.48 -2.18
C TYR A 237 22.92 13.11 -2.75
N ASP A 238 23.45 13.96 -3.63
CA ASP A 238 24.75 13.76 -4.28
C ASP A 238 25.89 13.85 -3.27
N LYS A 239 25.87 14.85 -2.37
CA LYS A 239 26.89 15.04 -1.32
C LYS A 239 26.99 13.85 -0.37
N LEU A 240 25.87 13.19 -0.09
CA LEU A 240 25.81 12.00 0.77
C LEU A 240 26.06 10.70 0.00
N ASN A 241 26.26 10.75 -1.33
CA ASN A 241 26.44 9.59 -2.20
C ASN A 241 25.34 8.53 -2.00
N LEU A 242 24.08 8.96 -1.93
CA LEU A 242 22.98 8.06 -1.59
C LEU A 242 22.66 7.03 -2.69
N ASP A 243 23.06 7.25 -3.94
CA ASP A 243 22.99 6.21 -4.99
C ASP A 243 23.84 4.98 -4.61
N GLY A 244 25.03 5.18 -4.03
CA GLY A 244 25.87 4.07 -3.55
C GLY A 244 25.20 3.28 -2.43
N LEU A 245 24.51 3.98 -1.53
CA LEU A 245 23.79 3.36 -0.42
C LEU A 245 22.60 2.50 -0.88
N ILE A 246 21.94 2.84 -1.99
CA ILE A 246 20.83 2.03 -2.54
C ILE A 246 21.31 0.60 -2.80
N GLN A 247 22.49 0.42 -3.39
CA GLN A 247 23.00 -0.91 -3.73
C GLN A 247 23.26 -1.76 -2.48
N GLU A 248 23.82 -1.15 -1.43
CA GLU A 248 24.05 -1.84 -0.15
C GLU A 248 22.75 -2.22 0.54
N LEU A 249 21.76 -1.32 0.56
CA LEU A 249 20.47 -1.60 1.17
C LEU A 249 19.69 -2.67 0.40
N GLU A 250 19.87 -2.79 -0.91
CA GLU A 250 19.28 -3.86 -1.72
C GLU A 250 19.79 -5.24 -1.26
N ASP A 251 21.07 -5.35 -0.91
CA ASP A 251 21.69 -6.56 -0.37
C ASP A 251 21.20 -6.92 1.04
N GLU A 252 20.89 -5.91 1.85
CA GLU A 252 20.43 -6.08 3.24
C GLU A 252 18.90 -6.13 3.37
N SER A 253 18.17 -5.96 2.27
CA SER A 253 16.71 -5.99 2.26
C SER A 253 16.18 -7.42 2.35
N TYR A 254 15.01 -7.56 2.97
CA TYR A 254 14.31 -8.83 3.10
C TYR A 254 12.93 -8.74 2.47
N VAL A 255 12.40 -9.88 2.03
CA VAL A 255 11.01 -10.02 1.60
C VAL A 255 10.28 -10.86 2.63
N ILE A 256 9.15 -10.35 3.10
CA ILE A 256 8.21 -11.03 3.99
C ILE A 256 6.94 -11.30 3.18
N LEU A 257 6.62 -12.58 2.99
CA LEU A 257 5.37 -13.01 2.40
C LEU A 257 4.32 -13.14 3.51
N ILE A 258 3.20 -12.44 3.34
CA ILE A 258 2.12 -12.36 4.32
C ILE A 258 0.86 -12.92 3.67
N GLN A 259 0.35 -14.01 4.24
CA GLN A 259 -0.89 -14.64 3.77
C GLN A 259 -2.09 -14.23 4.63
N PRO A 260 -3.31 -14.25 4.06
CA PRO A 260 -4.54 -14.11 4.82
C PRO A 260 -4.62 -15.18 5.92
N ASN A 261 -5.03 -14.81 7.12
CA ASN A 261 -5.28 -15.72 8.25
C ASN A 261 -4.09 -16.58 8.74
N GLU A 262 -2.87 -16.35 8.23
CA GLU A 262 -1.67 -17.04 8.73
C GLU A 262 -0.86 -16.14 9.68
N THR A 263 -0.38 -16.75 10.77
CA THR A 263 0.59 -16.15 11.70
C THR A 263 2.02 -16.51 11.34
N THR A 264 2.22 -17.50 10.47
CA THR A 264 3.53 -17.93 10.01
C THR A 264 3.97 -17.06 8.84
N HIS A 265 5.20 -16.58 8.90
CA HIS A 265 5.75 -15.69 7.88
C HIS A 265 6.94 -16.36 7.21
N HIS A 266 6.95 -16.32 5.88
CA HIS A 266 8.12 -16.70 5.10
C HIS A 266 8.92 -15.45 4.80
N GLN A 267 10.12 -15.37 5.36
CA GLN A 267 11.07 -14.31 5.06
C GLN A 267 12.33 -14.86 4.42
N MET A 268 12.89 -14.12 3.47
CA MET A 268 14.15 -14.43 2.80
C MET A 268 14.82 -13.15 2.30
N GLY A 269 16.10 -13.21 1.97
CA GLY A 269 16.81 -12.05 1.42
C GLY A 269 16.20 -11.59 0.10
N PHE A 270 16.15 -10.29 -0.16
CA PHE A 270 15.52 -9.73 -1.36
C PHE A 270 16.13 -10.28 -2.66
N LYS A 271 17.46 -10.36 -2.76
CA LYS A 271 18.14 -10.95 -3.93
C LYS A 271 17.92 -12.47 -4.05
N GLU A 272 17.72 -13.17 -2.94
CA GLU A 272 17.37 -14.59 -2.96
C GLU A 272 15.94 -14.77 -3.49
N TRP A 273 15.00 -13.97 -2.99
CA TRP A 273 13.62 -13.97 -3.45
C TRP A 273 13.50 -13.65 -4.94
N LEU A 274 14.26 -12.69 -5.47
CA LEU A 274 14.27 -12.38 -6.91
C LEU A 274 14.62 -13.60 -7.77
N LYS A 275 15.55 -14.45 -7.31
CA LYS A 275 15.91 -15.69 -8.04
C LYS A 275 14.75 -16.69 -8.11
N THR A 276 13.90 -16.72 -7.09
CA THR A 276 12.70 -17.58 -7.08
C THR A 276 11.67 -17.13 -8.11
N LYS A 277 11.58 -15.82 -8.40
CA LYS A 277 10.69 -15.23 -9.41
C LYS A 277 11.15 -15.49 -10.85
N THR A 278 12.46 -15.58 -11.07
CA THR A 278 13.05 -15.81 -12.41
C THR A 278 13.08 -17.27 -12.84
N THR A 279 12.69 -18.20 -11.97
CA THR A 279 12.63 -19.63 -12.32
C THR A 279 11.31 -19.90 -13.04
N PRO A 280 11.32 -20.30 -14.33
CA PRO A 280 10.08 -20.58 -15.04
C PRO A 280 9.36 -21.74 -14.36
N VAL A 281 8.13 -21.49 -13.90
CA VAL A 281 7.21 -22.56 -13.51
C VAL A 281 7.00 -23.41 -14.76
N LYS A 282 7.50 -24.65 -14.73
CA LYS A 282 7.21 -25.61 -15.79
C LYS A 282 5.70 -25.75 -15.86
N PRO A 283 5.06 -25.52 -17.02
CA PRO A 283 3.64 -25.79 -17.15
C PRO A 283 3.40 -27.27 -16.87
N HIS A 284 2.52 -27.55 -15.92
CA HIS A 284 1.92 -28.87 -15.70
C HIS A 284 0.80 -29.09 -16.72
#